data_AF-A0A183HW47-F1
#
_entry.id   AF-A0A183HW47-F1
#
_cell.length_a   1.000
_cell.length_b   1.000
_cell.length_c   1.000
_cell.angle_alpha   90.00
_cell.angle_beta   90.00
_cell.angle_gamma   90.00
#
_symmetry.space_group_name_H-M   'P 1'
#
loop_
_entity.id
_entity.type
_entity.pdbx_description
1 polymer ?
#
loop_
_entity_poly.entity_id
_entity_poly.type
_entity_poly.pdbx_seq_one_letter_code
_entity_poly.pdbx_strand_id
1 'polypeptide(L)'
;QIITPILEENRDYRHLAQVHNCLNQALSRIEPTISMIEDIADAWYSPLPSADKRCFGTYFRVGFYGSRFGDLDGVEFIYKEPAITKLSEISHRLDVFYADRFGKEVVEIIKDSNIVDRNRLDSTKAYLQITYVEPYLENWERRRRPTYFERNHKLYRFVYATPFTKDGRAHGDLKDQYKRRTVLTTQYW
;
A
#
# COMPACT_ATOMS: atom_id res chain seq x y z
N GLN A 1 -19.04 -3.61 -20.84
CA GLN A 1 -20.03 -2.53 -21.09
C GLN A 1 -21.37 -3.04 -20.61
N ILE A 2 -21.91 -2.51 -19.52
CA ILE A 2 -23.14 -3.06 -18.91
C ILE A 2 -24.37 -2.25 -19.31
N ILE A 3 -24.26 -0.91 -19.37
CA ILE A 3 -25.41 -0.02 -19.57
C ILE A 3 -25.69 0.33 -21.03
N THR A 4 -24.66 0.36 -21.89
CA THR A 4 -24.79 0.78 -23.30
C THR A 4 -25.80 -0.05 -24.09
N PRO A 5 -25.76 -1.40 -24.06
CA PRO A 5 -26.72 -2.22 -24.82
C PRO A 5 -28.18 -2.00 -24.36
N ILE A 6 -28.39 -1.77 -23.07
CA ILE A 6 -29.72 -1.51 -22.47
C ILE A 6 -30.28 -0.17 -22.97
N LEU A 7 -29.43 0.87 -23.02
CA LEU A 7 -29.83 2.20 -23.50
C LEU A 7 -30.13 2.19 -25.01
N GLU A 8 -29.38 1.41 -25.78
CA GLU A 8 -29.60 1.23 -27.22
C GLU A 8 -30.92 0.50 -27.52
N GLU A 9 -31.20 -0.58 -26.79
CA GLU A 9 -32.46 -1.35 -26.90
C GLU A 9 -33.67 -0.47 -26.56
N ASN A 10 -33.56 0.32 -25.49
CA ASN A 10 -34.61 1.25 -25.06
C ASN A 10 -34.68 2.54 -25.89
N ARG A 11 -33.78 2.73 -26.86
CA ARG A 11 -33.67 3.95 -27.70
C ARG A 11 -33.50 5.23 -26.86
N ASP A 12 -32.88 5.11 -25.68
CA ASP A 12 -32.61 6.24 -24.80
C ASP A 12 -31.31 6.95 -25.20
N TYR A 13 -31.36 7.61 -26.36
CA TYR A 13 -30.20 8.26 -26.96
C TYR A 13 -29.68 9.45 -26.14
N ARG A 14 -30.52 10.03 -25.28
CA ARG A 14 -30.11 11.14 -24.40
C ARG A 14 -29.14 10.66 -23.34
N HIS A 15 -29.46 9.58 -22.62
CA HIS A 15 -28.54 9.00 -21.64
C HIS A 15 -27.33 8.35 -22.31
N LEU A 16 -27.51 7.76 -23.50
CA LEU A 16 -26.40 7.25 -24.29
C LEU A 16 -25.37 8.35 -24.61
N ALA A 17 -25.83 9.52 -25.07
CA ALA A 17 -24.97 10.68 -25.32
C ALA A 17 -24.25 11.16 -24.05
N GLN A 18 -24.92 11.14 -22.90
CA GLN A 18 -24.30 11.48 -21.61
C GLN A 18 -23.20 10.50 -21.23
N VAL A 19 -23.42 9.19 -21.37
CA VAL A 19 -22.41 8.15 -21.10
C VAL A 19 -21.18 8.35 -21.99
N HIS A 20 -21.36 8.58 -23.30
CA HIS A 20 -20.25 8.84 -24.20
C HIS A 20 -19.51 10.14 -23.84
N ASN A 21 -20.22 11.20 -23.45
CA ASN A 21 -19.59 12.44 -23.00
C ASN A 21 -18.77 12.23 -21.71
N CYS A 22 -19.29 11.47 -20.74
CA CYS A 22 -18.54 11.11 -19.53
C CYS A 22 -17.28 10.29 -19.85
N LEU A 23 -17.38 9.31 -20.76
CA LEU A 23 -16.23 8.52 -21.21
C LEU A 23 -15.19 9.41 -21.89
N ASN A 24 -15.63 10.30 -22.78
CA ASN A 24 -14.75 11.25 -23.45
C ASN A 24 -14.00 12.14 -22.44
N GLN A 25 -14.71 12.72 -21.47
CA GLN A 25 -14.11 13.53 -20.41
C GLN A 25 -13.17 12.74 -19.51
N ALA A 26 -13.48 11.47 -19.21
CA ALA A 26 -12.62 10.63 -18.41
C ALA A 26 -11.32 10.29 -19.16
N LEU A 27 -11.43 9.89 -20.43
CA LEU A 27 -10.28 9.56 -21.28
C LEU A 27 -9.42 10.79 -21.56
N SER A 28 -10.02 11.97 -21.76
CA SER A 28 -9.27 13.22 -22.01
C SER A 28 -8.45 13.68 -20.80
N ARG A 29 -8.78 13.22 -19.58
CA ARG A 29 -8.04 13.50 -18.35
C ARG A 29 -6.88 12.53 -18.11
N ILE A 30 -6.80 11.43 -18.86
CA ILE A 30 -5.67 10.53 -18.79
C ILE A 30 -4.54 11.19 -19.57
N GLU A 31 -3.57 11.76 -18.86
CA GLU A 31 -2.36 12.29 -19.48
C GLU A 31 -1.67 11.18 -20.30
N PRO A 32 -1.05 11.52 -21.45
CA PRO A 32 -0.28 10.55 -22.23
C PRO A 32 0.73 9.85 -21.33
N THR A 33 0.54 8.56 -21.12
CA THR A 33 1.37 7.78 -20.20
C THR A 33 2.57 7.26 -20.97
N ILE A 34 3.77 7.73 -20.61
CA ILE A 34 5.00 7.09 -21.07
C ILE A 34 5.06 5.68 -20.46
N SER A 35 5.39 4.69 -21.28
CA SER A 35 5.59 3.31 -20.79
C SER A 35 6.75 3.29 -19.80
N MET A 36 6.54 2.67 -18.64
CA MET A 36 7.57 2.55 -17.62
C MET A 36 8.70 1.63 -18.10
N ILE A 37 9.91 2.18 -18.27
CA ILE A 37 11.11 1.43 -18.69
C ILE A 37 11.63 0.59 -17.50
N GLU A 38 11.99 -0.67 -17.74
CA GLU A 38 12.25 -1.67 -16.69
C GLU A 38 13.63 -1.57 -16.00
N ASP A 39 14.62 -0.98 -16.68
CA ASP A 39 16.05 -1.11 -16.33
C ASP A 39 16.71 0.16 -15.77
N ILE A 40 16.06 0.89 -14.86
CA ILE A 40 16.78 1.86 -14.03
C ILE A 40 16.75 1.40 -12.58
N ALA A 41 17.75 0.59 -12.24
CA ALA A 41 18.17 0.45 -10.86
C ALA A 41 18.54 1.86 -10.36
N ASP A 42 17.89 2.30 -9.28
CA ASP A 42 18.26 3.51 -8.54
C ASP A 42 18.20 4.84 -9.31
N ALA A 43 16.99 5.39 -9.47
CA ALA A 43 16.78 6.81 -9.26
C ALA A 43 15.28 7.07 -9.09
N TRP A 44 14.97 7.83 -8.05
CA TRP A 44 13.77 8.63 -7.94
C TRP A 44 13.42 9.21 -9.31
N TYR A 45 12.45 8.63 -10.02
CA TYR A 45 11.96 9.20 -11.27
C TYR A 45 11.28 10.53 -10.92
N SER A 46 12.07 11.59 -10.96
CA SER A 46 11.60 12.96 -11.10
C SER A 46 10.65 12.98 -12.29
N PRO A 47 9.45 13.58 -12.15
CA PRO A 47 8.42 13.51 -13.16
C PRO A 47 8.96 14.21 -14.40
N LEU A 48 9.16 13.46 -15.49
CA LEU A 48 9.21 14.09 -16.81
C LEU A 48 7.93 14.94 -16.96
N PRO A 49 7.98 16.08 -17.68
CA PRO A 49 6.80 16.93 -17.92
C PRO A 49 5.58 16.19 -18.51
N SER A 50 5.80 14.97 -19.02
CA SER A 50 4.85 14.04 -19.65
C SER A 50 4.61 12.75 -18.84
N ALA A 51 5.00 12.69 -17.57
CA ALA A 51 4.66 11.58 -16.69
C ALA A 51 3.32 11.82 -15.97
N ASP A 52 2.52 10.77 -15.85
CA ASP A 52 1.23 10.77 -15.15
C ASP A 52 1.36 11.30 -13.72
N LYS A 53 0.79 12.49 -13.46
CA LYS A 53 0.85 13.19 -12.15
C LYS A 53 -0.09 12.61 -11.10
N ARG A 54 -0.90 11.60 -11.43
CA ARG A 54 -1.78 10.95 -10.46
C ARG A 54 -0.94 10.32 -9.35
N CYS A 55 -1.42 10.33 -8.13
CA CYS A 55 -0.76 9.63 -7.02
C CYS A 55 -1.73 8.58 -6.45
N PHE A 56 -1.39 7.30 -6.56
CA PHE A 56 -2.32 6.17 -6.35
C PHE A 56 -2.41 5.65 -4.90
N GLY A 57 -2.04 6.49 -3.94
CA GLY A 57 -2.04 6.17 -2.51
C GLY A 57 -0.70 5.61 -2.03
N THR A 58 -0.54 5.58 -0.71
CA THR A 58 0.58 4.95 -0.01
C THR A 58 0.08 3.77 0.81
N TYR A 59 0.90 2.74 1.00
CA TYR A 59 0.46 1.49 1.61
C TYR A 59 1.25 1.19 2.88
N PHE A 60 0.54 0.71 3.91
CA PHE A 60 1.12 0.34 5.19
C PHE A 60 0.60 -1.01 5.65
N ARG A 61 1.50 -1.91 6.04
CA ARG A 61 1.11 -3.06 6.86
C ARG A 61 0.86 -2.56 8.28
N VAL A 62 -0.31 -2.88 8.82
CA VAL A 62 -0.68 -2.62 10.22
C VAL A 62 -1.01 -3.95 10.89
N GLY A 63 -0.19 -4.35 11.84
CA GLY A 63 -0.40 -5.51 12.70
C GLY A 63 -0.91 -5.10 14.08
N PHE A 64 -1.88 -5.85 14.60
CA PHE A 64 -2.49 -5.64 15.90
C PHE A 64 -2.08 -6.76 16.84
N TYR A 65 -1.59 -6.44 18.04
CA TYR A 65 -1.15 -7.45 19.00
C TYR A 65 -1.54 -7.06 20.43
N GLY A 66 -2.07 -8.04 21.18
CA GLY A 66 -2.53 -7.86 22.56
C GLY A 66 -4.03 -8.08 22.68
N SER A 67 -4.44 -8.70 23.80
CA SER A 67 -5.81 -9.16 24.03
C SER A 67 -6.86 -8.05 24.00
N ARG A 68 -6.47 -6.79 24.21
CA ARG A 68 -7.37 -5.62 24.13
C ARG A 68 -7.94 -5.38 22.74
N PHE A 69 -7.29 -5.90 21.70
CA PHE A 69 -7.77 -5.82 20.33
C PHE A 69 -8.85 -6.86 19.99
N GLY A 70 -9.12 -7.82 20.89
CA GLY A 70 -10.13 -8.86 20.67
C GLY A 70 -9.83 -9.68 19.42
N ASP A 71 -10.78 -9.74 18.49
CA ASP A 71 -10.67 -10.48 17.23
C ASP A 71 -9.55 -9.97 16.31
N LEU A 72 -9.04 -8.75 16.55
CA LEU A 72 -7.91 -8.20 15.80
C LEU A 72 -6.55 -8.67 16.34
N ASP A 73 -6.48 -9.32 17.52
CA ASP A 73 -5.21 -9.76 18.11
C ASP A 73 -4.49 -10.81 17.24
N GLY A 74 -3.33 -10.44 16.71
CA GLY A 74 -2.50 -11.21 15.80
C GLY A 74 -2.85 -11.04 14.32
N VAL A 75 -3.81 -10.17 13.98
CA VAL A 75 -4.23 -9.92 12.60
C VAL A 75 -3.43 -8.77 11.99
N GLU A 76 -3.04 -8.94 10.73
CA GLU A 76 -2.36 -7.92 9.93
C GLU A 76 -3.22 -7.49 8.75
N PHE A 77 -3.17 -6.21 8.41
CA PHE A 77 -3.90 -5.62 7.30
C PHE A 77 -2.98 -4.74 6.45
N ILE A 78 -3.35 -4.56 5.18
CA ILE A 78 -2.78 -3.52 4.33
C ILE A 78 -3.72 -2.32 4.32
N TYR A 79 -3.26 -1.21 4.87
CA TYR A 79 -3.94 0.07 4.86
C TYR A 79 -3.52 0.84 3.61
N LYS A 80 -4.52 1.28 2.84
CA LYS A 80 -4.32 2.21 1.73
C LYS A 80 -4.64 3.62 2.20
N GLU A 81 -3.61 4.44 2.29
CA GLU A 81 -3.70 5.85 2.67
C GLU A 81 -3.72 6.76 1.44
N PRO A 82 -4.11 8.04 1.60
CA PRO A 82 -3.88 9.05 0.59
C PRO A 82 -2.44 9.05 0.07
N ALA A 83 -2.27 9.63 -1.11
CA ALA A 83 -0.95 9.81 -1.67
C ALA A 83 -0.07 10.64 -0.73
N ILE A 84 1.22 10.29 -0.65
CA ILE A 84 2.26 11.05 0.07
C ILE A 84 2.12 10.98 1.61
N THR A 85 1.11 10.27 2.15
CA THR A 85 1.02 10.01 3.59
C THR A 85 2.29 9.33 4.10
N LYS A 86 2.85 9.89 5.18
CA LYS A 86 4.10 9.40 5.77
C LYS A 86 3.83 8.41 6.88
N LEU A 87 4.80 7.52 7.15
CA LEU A 87 4.71 6.55 8.25
C LEU A 87 4.40 7.21 9.60
N SER A 88 5.02 8.36 9.88
CA SER A 88 4.77 9.12 11.10
C SER A 88 3.33 9.62 11.23
N GLU A 89 2.69 9.95 10.11
CA GLU A 89 1.34 10.49 10.08
C GLU A 89 0.29 9.43 10.41
N ILE A 90 0.32 8.29 9.70
CA ILE A 90 -0.56 7.15 10.02
C ILE A 90 -0.24 6.59 11.41
N SER A 91 1.04 6.52 11.80
CA SER A 91 1.44 6.04 13.11
C SER A 91 0.87 6.90 14.22
N HIS A 92 0.97 8.22 14.10
CA HIS A 92 0.39 9.14 15.08
C HIS A 92 -1.14 9.07 15.10
N ARG A 93 -1.78 8.99 13.93
CA ARG A 93 -3.25 8.88 13.83
C ARG A 93 -3.80 7.63 14.51
N LEU A 94 -3.16 6.48 14.30
CA LEU A 94 -3.57 5.23 14.93
C LEU A 94 -3.23 5.21 16.43
N ASP A 95 -2.07 5.74 16.82
CA ASP A 95 -1.69 5.88 18.23
C ASP A 95 -2.72 6.69 19.01
N VAL A 96 -3.08 7.88 18.53
CA VAL A 96 -4.10 8.74 19.16
C VAL A 96 -5.47 8.04 19.22
N PHE A 97 -5.91 7.45 18.11
CA PHE A 97 -7.22 6.79 18.05
C PHE A 97 -7.36 5.64 19.06
N TYR A 98 -6.33 4.80 19.21
CA TYR A 98 -6.37 3.69 20.16
C TYR A 98 -6.04 4.14 21.59
N ALA A 99 -5.22 5.17 21.77
CA ALA A 99 -4.95 5.78 23.08
C ALA A 99 -6.23 6.38 23.68
N ASP A 100 -7.07 7.03 22.87
CA ASP A 100 -8.37 7.54 23.31
C ASP A 100 -9.33 6.42 23.74
N ARG A 101 -9.18 5.22 23.17
CA ARG A 101 -10.03 4.05 23.48
C ARG A 101 -9.54 3.24 24.67
N PHE A 102 -8.23 3.02 24.78
CA PHE A 102 -7.63 2.08 25.75
C PHE A 102 -6.82 2.76 26.85
N GLY A 103 -6.52 4.05 26.71
CA GLY A 103 -5.61 4.80 27.57
C GLY A 103 -4.21 4.93 26.96
N LYS A 104 -3.63 6.12 27.06
CA LYS A 104 -2.33 6.47 26.46
C LYS A 104 -1.15 5.61 26.94
N GLU A 105 -1.20 5.14 28.19
CA GLU A 105 -0.13 4.31 28.76
C GLU A 105 -0.24 2.83 28.35
N VAL A 106 -1.34 2.45 27.71
CA VAL A 106 -1.65 1.07 27.32
C VAL A 106 -1.22 0.79 25.89
N VAL A 107 -1.24 1.80 25.01
CA VAL A 107 -0.92 1.63 23.58
C VAL A 107 0.56 1.84 23.31
N GLU A 108 1.17 0.93 22.56
CA GLU A 108 2.57 1.04 22.15
C GLU A 108 2.76 0.77 20.66
N ILE A 109 3.58 1.58 20.00
CA ILE A 109 3.95 1.38 18.60
C ILE A 109 5.26 0.58 18.52
N ILE A 110 5.20 -0.61 17.93
CA ILE A 110 6.37 -1.41 17.56
C ILE A 110 7.03 -0.76 16.35
N LYS A 111 8.23 -0.22 16.53
CA LYS A 111 9.01 0.46 15.48
C LYS A 111 9.73 -0.51 14.54
N ASP A 112 10.02 -1.71 15.03
CA ASP A 112 10.70 -2.74 14.26
C ASP A 112 9.75 -3.43 13.28
N SER A 113 10.26 -3.90 12.14
CA SER A 113 9.45 -4.53 11.08
C SER A 113 9.56 -6.06 11.04
N ASN A 114 10.33 -6.69 11.94
CA ASN A 114 10.42 -8.14 12.02
C ASN A 114 9.10 -8.76 12.48
N ILE A 115 9.03 -10.08 12.38
CA ILE A 115 7.92 -10.85 12.94
C ILE A 115 7.89 -10.61 14.45
N VAL A 116 6.71 -10.26 14.96
CA VAL A 116 6.52 -9.96 16.38
C VAL A 116 6.47 -11.25 17.18
N ASP A 117 7.36 -11.38 18.16
CA ASP A 117 7.32 -12.47 19.14
C ASP A 117 6.33 -12.12 20.25
N ARG A 118 5.13 -12.72 20.17
CA ARG A 118 4.02 -12.46 21.09
C ARG A 118 4.34 -12.82 22.55
N ASN A 119 5.28 -13.73 22.78
CA ASN A 119 5.65 -14.15 24.14
C ASN A 119 6.47 -13.09 24.89
N ARG A 120 7.04 -12.12 24.16
CA ARG A 120 7.86 -11.04 24.72
C ARG A 120 7.07 -9.75 24.94
N LEU A 121 5.79 -9.74 24.57
CA LEU A 121 4.90 -8.60 24.74
C LEU A 121 4.26 -8.60 26.13
N ASP A 122 4.03 -7.42 26.69
CA ASP A 122 3.29 -7.26 27.93
C ASP A 122 1.79 -7.53 27.66
N SER A 123 1.24 -8.53 28.34
CA SER A 123 -0.17 -8.92 28.22
C SER A 123 -1.18 -7.81 28.58
N THR A 124 -0.76 -6.78 29.32
CA THR A 124 -1.62 -5.65 29.73
C THR A 124 -1.74 -4.54 28.69
N LYS A 125 -0.84 -4.55 27.68
CA LYS A 125 -0.69 -3.51 26.66
C LYS A 125 -1.31 -3.91 25.32
N ALA A 126 -1.48 -2.90 24.47
CA ALA A 126 -1.99 -2.99 23.12
C ALA A 126 -0.92 -2.49 22.15
N TYR A 127 -0.36 -3.39 21.35
CA TYR A 127 0.73 -3.09 20.43
C TYR A 127 0.25 -2.95 18.99
N LEU A 128 0.70 -1.90 18.33
CA LEU A 128 0.51 -1.69 16.90
C LEU A 128 1.86 -1.76 16.20
N GLN A 129 1.98 -2.59 15.16
CA GLN A 129 3.16 -2.61 14.30
C GLN A 129 2.80 -2.02 12.95
N ILE A 130 3.43 -0.89 12.60
CA ILE A 130 3.14 -0.18 11.36
C ILE A 130 4.39 -0.17 10.50
N THR A 131 4.28 -0.66 9.27
CA THR A 131 5.41 -0.79 8.34
C THR A 131 5.01 -0.30 6.97
N TYR A 132 5.78 0.62 6.40
CA TYR A 132 5.60 1.02 5.01
C TYR A 132 5.83 -0.16 4.08
N VAL A 133 4.95 -0.33 3.09
CA VAL A 133 5.06 -1.37 2.08
C VAL A 133 4.90 -0.77 0.69
N GLU A 134 5.52 -1.41 -0.30
CA GLU A 134 5.41 -1.02 -1.70
C GLU A 134 4.58 -2.05 -2.47
N PRO A 135 3.81 -1.64 -3.50
CA PRO A 135 3.21 -2.57 -4.44
C PRO A 135 4.25 -3.56 -4.98
N TYR A 136 3.93 -4.84 -4.92
CA TYR A 136 4.78 -5.89 -5.44
C TYR A 136 4.17 -6.48 -6.71
N LEU A 137 4.94 -6.40 -7.79
CA LEU A 137 4.65 -7.02 -9.08
C LEU A 137 5.82 -7.91 -9.46
N GLU A 138 5.52 -9.13 -9.88
CA GLU A 138 6.51 -10.02 -10.49
C GLU A 138 6.98 -9.48 -11.85
N ASN A 139 8.14 -9.96 -12.31
CA ASN A 139 8.74 -9.51 -13.57
C ASN A 139 7.80 -9.70 -14.78
N TRP A 140 6.98 -10.75 -14.80
CA TRP A 140 6.00 -10.93 -15.88
C TRP A 140 4.79 -10.01 -15.74
N GLU A 141 4.35 -9.66 -14.53
CA GLU A 141 3.26 -8.69 -14.32
C GLU A 141 3.70 -7.29 -14.70
N ARG A 142 4.93 -6.90 -14.37
CA ARG A 142 5.53 -5.60 -14.74
C ARG A 142 5.58 -5.41 -16.25
N ARG A 143 5.95 -6.46 -16.99
CA ARG A 143 5.93 -6.49 -18.46
C ARG A 143 4.53 -6.31 -19.06
N ARG A 144 3.50 -6.85 -18.41
CA ARG A 144 2.09 -6.75 -18.86
C ARG A 144 1.37 -5.49 -18.39
N ARG A 145 1.97 -4.72 -17.47
CA ARG A 145 1.42 -3.48 -16.90
C ARG A 145 2.35 -2.31 -17.29
N PRO A 146 2.30 -1.84 -18.54
CA PRO A 146 3.23 -0.82 -19.04
C PRO A 146 3.01 0.57 -18.44
N THR A 147 1.79 0.91 -18.01
CA THR A 147 1.47 2.25 -17.51
C THR A 147 1.58 2.36 -15.99
N TYR A 148 1.75 3.58 -15.50
CA TYR A 148 1.74 3.87 -14.06
C TYR A 148 0.42 3.46 -13.39
N PHE A 149 -0.73 3.72 -14.04
CA PHE A 149 -2.05 3.29 -13.55
C PHE A 149 -2.13 1.77 -13.40
N GLU A 150 -1.74 0.99 -14.41
CA GLU A 150 -1.83 -0.47 -14.37
C GLU A 150 -0.93 -1.06 -13.28
N ARG A 151 0.23 -0.44 -13.01
CA ARG A 151 1.12 -0.85 -11.91
C ARG A 151 0.62 -0.46 -10.52
N ASN A 152 -0.43 0.35 -10.42
CA ASN A 152 -0.99 0.83 -9.15
C ASN A 152 -2.49 0.51 -8.96
N HIS A 153 -3.10 -0.20 -9.90
CA HIS A 153 -4.50 -0.59 -9.87
C HIS A 153 -4.65 -2.10 -9.71
N LYS A 154 -5.66 -2.53 -8.92
CA LYS A 154 -5.91 -3.96 -8.60
C LYS A 154 -4.65 -4.64 -8.08
N LEU A 155 -4.19 -4.17 -6.92
CA LEU A 155 -3.00 -4.66 -6.26
C LEU A 155 -3.42 -5.55 -5.09
N TYR A 156 -2.79 -6.71 -5.00
CA TYR A 156 -3.06 -7.66 -3.91
C TYR A 156 -1.76 -8.14 -3.26
N ARG A 157 -0.60 -7.67 -3.74
CA ARG A 157 0.72 -8.02 -3.20
C ARG A 157 1.53 -6.79 -2.88
N PHE A 158 2.20 -6.85 -1.75
CA PHE A 158 2.99 -5.76 -1.21
C PHE A 158 4.30 -6.30 -0.67
N VAL A 159 5.36 -5.49 -0.67
CA VAL A 159 6.68 -5.89 -0.22
C VAL A 159 7.24 -4.87 0.75
N TYR A 160 7.90 -5.34 1.79
CA TYR A 160 8.79 -4.53 2.62
C TYR A 160 10.12 -5.26 2.81
N ALA A 161 11.11 -4.51 3.25
CA ALA A 161 12.44 -5.02 3.48
C ALA A 161 12.91 -4.74 4.90
N THR A 162 13.46 -5.75 5.55
CA THR A 162 14.02 -5.63 6.90
C THR A 162 15.53 -5.88 6.83
N PRO A 163 16.37 -4.95 7.32
CA PRO A 163 17.81 -5.13 7.38
C PRO A 163 18.17 -6.11 8.49
N PHE A 164 19.15 -6.98 8.25
CA PHE A 164 19.69 -7.88 9.25
C PHE A 164 21.17 -8.20 8.98
N THR A 165 21.87 -8.67 10.01
CA THR A 165 23.23 -9.20 9.95
C THR A 165 23.23 -10.67 10.35
N LYS A 166 24.26 -11.43 9.98
CA LYS A 166 24.39 -12.84 10.39
C LYS A 166 24.48 -13.02 11.90
N ASP A 167 24.93 -11.99 12.61
CA ASP A 167 25.03 -11.96 14.07
C ASP A 167 23.70 -11.58 14.76
N GLY A 168 22.62 -11.37 14.00
CA GLY A 168 21.27 -11.10 14.53
C GLY A 168 20.96 -9.63 14.80
N ARG A 169 21.91 -8.69 14.61
CA ARG A 169 21.65 -7.24 14.68
C ARG A 169 20.94 -6.75 13.41
N ALA A 170 20.11 -5.72 13.54
CA ALA A 170 19.46 -5.07 12.38
C ALA A 170 20.48 -4.38 11.46
N HIS A 171 21.48 -3.72 12.04
CA HIS A 171 22.50 -2.95 11.32
C HIS A 171 23.92 -3.41 11.64
N GLY A 172 24.80 -3.40 10.63
CA GLY A 172 26.22 -3.68 10.75
C GLY A 172 27.02 -3.04 9.61
N ASP A 173 28.27 -3.44 9.45
CA ASP A 173 29.11 -3.00 8.33
C ASP A 173 28.50 -3.45 7.00
N LEU A 174 28.75 -2.69 5.92
CA LEU A 174 28.17 -2.97 4.60
C LEU A 174 28.40 -4.41 4.13
N LYS A 175 29.57 -4.99 4.40
CA LYS A 175 29.94 -6.37 4.04
C LYS A 175 29.11 -7.44 4.79
N ASP A 176 28.61 -7.09 5.97
CA ASP A 176 27.87 -7.97 6.86
C ASP A 176 26.36 -7.66 6.85
N GLN A 177 25.95 -6.65 6.08
CA GLN A 177 24.57 -6.19 5.98
C GLN A 177 23.80 -6.98 4.92
N TYR A 178 22.75 -7.64 5.35
CA TYR A 178 21.79 -8.34 4.50
C TYR A 178 20.42 -7.65 4.56
N LYS A 179 19.57 -7.96 3.57
CA LYS A 179 18.21 -7.44 3.45
C LYS A 179 17.25 -8.59 3.19
N ARG A 180 16.28 -8.80 4.08
CA ARG A 180 15.20 -9.75 3.87
C ARG A 180 14.02 -9.04 3.22
N ARG A 181 13.51 -9.55 2.10
CA ARG A 181 12.30 -9.04 1.45
C ARG A 181 11.13 -9.94 1.82
N THR A 182 10.10 -9.37 2.41
CA THR A 182 8.87 -10.08 2.77
C THR A 182 7.77 -9.64 1.82
N VAL A 183 7.15 -10.59 1.11
CA VAL A 183 6.01 -10.34 0.23
C VAL A 183 4.73 -10.72 0.97
N LEU A 184 3.84 -9.75 1.14
CA LEU A 184 2.52 -9.88 1.74
C LEU A 184 1.50 -10.04 0.63
N THR A 185 0.49 -10.87 0.85
CA THR A 185 -0.63 -11.08 -0.07
C THR A 185 -1.94 -10.85 0.66
N THR A 186 -2.76 -9.94 0.17
CA THR A 186 -4.10 -9.66 0.72
C THR A 186 -5.14 -10.63 0.15
N GLN A 187 -6.23 -10.83 0.88
CA GLN A 187 -7.35 -11.67 0.42
C GLN A 187 -8.10 -11.04 -0.77
N TYR A 188 -8.09 -9.71 -0.86
CA TYR A 188 -8.80 -8.93 -1.87
C TYR A 188 -7.87 -7.87 -2.49
N TRP A 189 -8.30 -7.31 -3.63
CA TRP A 189 -7.60 -6.28 -4.40
C TRP A 189 -8.09 -4.86 -4.11
#